data_AF-A0A2N6F160-F1
#
_entry.id   AF-A0A2N6F160-F1
#
_cell.length_a   1.000
_cell.length_b   1.000
_cell.length_c   1.000
_cell.angle_alpha   90.00
_cell.angle_beta   90.00
_cell.angle_gamma   90.00
#
_symmetry.space_group_name_H-M   'P 1'
#
loop_
_entity.id
_entity.type
_entity.pdbx_description
1 polymer ?
#
loop_
_entity_poly.entity_id
_entity_poly.type
_entity_poly.pdbx_seq_one_letter_code
_entity_poly.pdbx_strand_id
1 'polypeptide(L)'
;MEQKLIDAQLWTAEDGHLNNLSCSDAWRVLARLGAPYRYAGKAQDGRSEYLVLDPKTGNVIATGRGESTSEAMCEAALAAKRAMQA
;
A
#
# COMPACT_ATOMS: atom_id res chain seq x y z
N MET A 1 -6.79 -4.02 8.91
CA MET A 1 -6.29 -3.21 7.77
C MET A 1 -7.00 -1.88 7.70
N GLU A 2 -8.33 -1.86 7.58
CA GLU A 2 -9.15 -0.64 7.47
C GLU A 2 -8.77 0.47 8.45
N GLN A 3 -8.78 0.21 9.77
CA GLN A 3 -8.43 1.23 10.77
C GLN A 3 -7.03 1.82 10.55
N LYS A 4 -6.03 0.99 10.21
CA LYS A 4 -4.67 1.47 9.92
C LYS A 4 -4.68 2.44 8.72
N LEU A 5 -5.48 2.16 7.70
CA LEU A 5 -5.61 3.01 6.51
C LEU A 5 -6.36 4.31 6.82
N ILE A 6 -7.38 4.26 7.67
CA ILE A 6 -8.10 5.44 8.16
C ILE A 6 -7.15 6.35 8.95
N ASP A 7 -6.40 5.79 9.90
CA ASP A 7 -5.43 6.53 10.72
C ASP A 7 -4.34 7.19 9.85
N ALA A 8 -3.96 6.53 8.76
CA ALA A 8 -3.01 7.03 7.77
C ALA A 8 -3.62 7.99 6.73
N GLN A 9 -4.92 8.29 6.81
CA GLN A 9 -5.69 9.09 5.84
C GLN A 9 -5.63 8.53 4.40
N LEU A 10 -5.47 7.22 4.26
CA LEU A 10 -5.49 6.49 2.99
C LEU A 10 -6.85 5.84 2.69
N TRP A 11 -7.75 5.85 3.66
CA TRP A 11 -9.13 5.38 3.54
C TRP A 11 -10.07 6.29 4.35
N THR A 12 -11.30 6.47 3.89
CA THR A 12 -12.29 7.36 4.50
C THR A 12 -13.66 6.69 4.62
N ALA A 13 -14.55 7.27 5.43
CA ALA A 13 -15.92 6.76 5.56
C ALA A 13 -16.70 6.78 4.24
N GLU A 14 -16.37 7.70 3.32
CA GLU A 14 -16.98 7.80 1.99
C GLU A 14 -16.57 6.63 1.08
N ASP A 15 -15.42 6.01 1.33
CA ASP A 15 -14.99 4.81 0.61
C ASP A 15 -15.78 3.56 1.06
N GLY A 16 -16.49 3.64 2.18
CA GLY A 16 -17.27 2.56 2.78
C GLY A 16 -16.43 1.60 3.64
N HIS A 17 -17.07 0.53 4.11
CA HIS A 17 -16.38 -0.51 4.88
C HIS A 17 -15.54 -1.42 3.98
N LEU A 18 -14.34 -1.74 4.44
CA LEU A 18 -13.41 -2.58 3.72
C LEU A 18 -13.73 -4.05 4.00
N ASN A 19 -14.87 -4.50 3.46
CA ASN A 19 -15.34 -5.88 3.57
C ASN A 19 -14.63 -6.74 2.53
N ASN A 20 -13.56 -7.42 2.95
CA ASN A 20 -12.57 -8.11 2.12
C ASN A 20 -11.77 -7.14 1.24
N LEU A 21 -10.45 -7.09 1.47
CA LEU A 21 -9.56 -6.19 0.75
C LEU A 21 -9.42 -6.62 -0.72
N SER A 22 -10.25 -6.06 -1.59
CA SER A 22 -10.17 -6.31 -3.02
C SER A 22 -8.94 -5.63 -3.63
N CYS A 23 -8.53 -6.09 -4.82
CA CYS A 23 -7.49 -5.38 -5.57
C CYS A 23 -7.90 -3.93 -5.84
N SER A 24 -9.16 -3.68 -6.21
CA SER A 24 -9.63 -2.32 -6.52
C SER A 24 -9.52 -1.38 -5.32
N ASP A 25 -9.82 -1.85 -4.11
CA ASP A 25 -9.67 -1.07 -2.88
C ASP A 25 -8.19 -0.77 -2.60
N ALA A 26 -7.33 -1.77 -2.76
CA ALA A 26 -5.89 -1.58 -2.60
C ALA A 26 -5.29 -0.62 -3.64
N TRP A 27 -5.81 -0.62 -4.88
CA TRP A 27 -5.43 0.37 -5.90
C TRP A 27 -5.87 1.79 -5.50
N ARG A 28 -7.07 1.96 -4.93
CA ARG A 28 -7.53 3.26 -4.41
C ARG A 28 -6.63 3.78 -3.29
N VAL A 29 -6.18 2.89 -2.40
CA VAL A 29 -5.21 3.22 -1.34
C VAL A 29 -3.90 3.74 -1.93
N LEU A 30 -3.32 3.05 -2.90
CA LEU A 30 -2.09 3.50 -3.57
C LEU A 30 -2.30 4.81 -4.37
N ALA A 31 -3.45 4.96 -5.03
CA ALA A 31 -3.79 6.19 -5.73
C ALA A 31 -3.88 7.39 -4.77
N ARG A 32 -4.48 7.20 -3.58
CA ARG A 32 -4.57 8.25 -2.56
C ARG A 32 -3.22 8.58 -1.92
N LEU A 33 -2.28 7.63 -1.87
CA LEU A 33 -0.90 7.91 -1.47
C LEU A 33 -0.20 8.87 -2.43
N GLY A 34 -0.50 8.77 -3.74
CA GLY A 34 0.02 9.70 -4.76
C GLY A 34 1.49 9.52 -5.12
N ALA A 35 2.08 8.35 -4.80
CA ALA A 35 3.47 8.02 -5.13
C ALA A 35 3.55 6.87 -6.16
N PRO A 36 4.58 6.81 -7.01
CA PRO A 36 4.79 5.68 -7.91
C PRO A 36 4.99 4.38 -7.13
N TYR A 37 4.52 3.28 -7.70
CA TYR A 37 4.65 1.96 -7.10
C TYR A 37 4.84 0.88 -8.16
N ARG A 38 5.31 -0.28 -7.74
CA ARG A 38 5.41 -1.47 -8.59
C ARG A 38 5.26 -2.76 -7.79
N TYR A 39 4.75 -3.79 -8.45
CA TYR A 39 4.81 -5.15 -7.93
C TYR A 39 6.25 -5.65 -7.95
N ALA A 40 6.75 -6.14 -6.80
CA ALA A 40 8.10 -6.69 -6.67
C ALA A 40 8.15 -8.20 -6.95
N GLY A 41 7.01 -8.88 -6.88
CA GLY A 41 6.90 -10.32 -7.09
C GLY A 41 6.42 -11.07 -5.85
N LYS A 42 6.67 -12.38 -5.86
CA LYS A 42 6.44 -13.27 -4.72
C LYS A 42 7.77 -13.55 -4.03
N ALA A 43 7.81 -13.38 -2.72
CA ALA A 43 8.95 -13.78 -1.90
C ALA A 43 9.01 -15.30 -1.74
N GLN A 44 10.15 -15.81 -1.23
CA GLN A 44 10.37 -17.26 -1.05
C GLN A 44 9.35 -17.92 -0.11
N ASP A 45 8.75 -17.16 0.79
CA ASP A 45 7.68 -17.62 1.69
C ASP A 45 6.28 -17.56 1.07
N GLY A 46 6.17 -17.23 -0.24
CA GLY A 46 4.91 -17.16 -0.96
C GLY A 46 4.13 -15.85 -0.78
N ARG A 47 4.64 -14.90 0.02
CA ARG A 47 4.00 -13.59 0.19
C ARG A 47 4.23 -12.69 -1.01
N SER A 48 3.19 -11.92 -1.36
CA SER A 48 3.31 -10.86 -2.36
C SER A 48 4.10 -9.69 -1.79
N GLU A 49 4.89 -9.02 -2.63
CA GLU A 49 5.64 -7.82 -2.28
C GLU A 49 5.33 -6.66 -3.23
N TYR A 50 5.19 -5.46 -2.67
CA TYR A 50 4.96 -4.22 -3.39
C TYR A 50 5.95 -3.15 -2.94
N LEU A 51 6.42 -2.36 -3.89
CA LEU A 51 7.37 -1.27 -3.65
C LEU A 51 6.70 0.06 -3.93
N VAL A 52 6.95 1.06 -3.07
CA VAL A 52 6.66 2.47 -3.33
C VAL A 52 7.97 3.19 -3.59
N LEU A 53 7.98 4.01 -4.63
CA LEU A 53 9.16 4.69 -5.14
C LEU A 53 9.06 6.20 -4.93
N ASP A 54 10.22 6.85 -4.80
CA ASP A 54 10.35 8.29 -4.85
C ASP A 54 10.17 8.77 -6.30
N PRO A 55 9.24 9.70 -6.58
CA PRO A 55 8.97 10.14 -7.95
C PRO A 55 10.12 10.95 -8.58
N LYS A 56 11.02 11.53 -7.78
CA LYS A 56 12.15 12.33 -8.26
C LYS A 56 13.38 11.47 -8.56
N THR A 57 13.64 10.46 -7.72
CA THR A 57 14.86 9.66 -7.78
C THR A 57 14.65 8.24 -8.29
N GLY A 58 13.42 7.74 -8.25
CA GLY A 58 13.10 6.33 -8.55
C GLY A 58 13.54 5.35 -7.47
N ASN A 59 14.14 5.82 -6.37
CA ASN A 59 14.56 4.98 -5.26
C ASN A 59 13.37 4.42 -4.50
N VAL A 60 13.53 3.26 -3.89
CA VAL A 60 12.49 2.66 -3.04
C VAL A 60 12.39 3.47 -1.74
N ILE A 61 11.20 4.00 -1.46
CA ILE A 61 10.87 4.66 -0.19
C ILE A 61 10.40 3.62 0.82
N ALA A 62 9.59 2.66 0.36
CA ALA A 62 9.03 1.64 1.22
C ALA A 62 8.71 0.34 0.46
N THR A 63 8.66 -0.75 1.22
CA THR A 63 8.16 -2.06 0.77
C THR A 63 7.00 -2.49 1.67
N GLY A 64 6.06 -3.23 1.10
CA GLY A 64 4.98 -3.90 1.81
C GLY A 64 4.86 -5.34 1.37
N ARG A 65 4.62 -6.22 2.33
CA ARG A 65 4.44 -7.66 2.10
C ARG A 65 3.12 -8.13 2.68
N GLY A 66 2.45 -9.05 2.00
CA GLY A 66 1.16 -9.59 2.42
C GLY A 66 0.90 -10.97 1.82
N GLU A 67 -0.04 -11.71 2.41
CA GLU A 67 -0.47 -13.02 1.91
C GLU A 67 -1.12 -12.89 0.52
N SER A 68 -1.76 -11.75 0.28
CA SER A 68 -2.32 -11.36 -1.02
C SER A 68 -1.63 -10.13 -1.61
N THR A 69 -1.79 -9.92 -2.92
CA THR A 69 -1.31 -8.72 -3.60
C THR A 69 -1.98 -7.46 -3.04
N SER A 70 -3.29 -7.50 -2.78
CA SER A 70 -4.02 -6.35 -2.21
C SER A 70 -3.50 -5.95 -0.83
N GLU A 71 -3.16 -6.95 0.00
CA GLU A 71 -2.56 -6.72 1.32
C GLU A 71 -1.17 -6.10 1.20
N ALA A 72 -0.32 -6.66 0.32
CA ALA A 72 1.02 -6.12 0.07
C ALA A 72 0.99 -4.65 -0.40
N MET A 73 0.05 -4.31 -1.28
CA MET A 73 -0.18 -2.93 -1.73
C MET A 73 -0.54 -2.00 -0.57
N CYS A 74 -1.46 -2.41 0.31
CA CYS A 74 -1.88 -1.59 1.45
C CYS A 74 -0.77 -1.44 2.50
N GLU A 75 -0.04 -2.51 2.83
CA GLU A 75 1.10 -2.42 3.73
C GLU A 75 2.21 -1.54 3.15
N ALA A 76 2.45 -1.59 1.82
CA ALA A 76 3.43 -0.74 1.17
C ALA A 76 3.02 0.74 1.25
N ALA A 77 1.74 1.04 1.05
CA ALA A 77 1.21 2.39 1.17
C ALA A 77 1.33 2.93 2.61
N LEU A 78 1.01 2.11 3.61
CA LEU A 78 1.15 2.45 5.03
C LEU A 78 2.62 2.71 5.41
N ALA A 79 3.53 1.85 4.95
CA ALA A 79 4.96 2.03 5.19
C ALA A 79 5.49 3.31 4.53
N ALA A 80 5.10 3.57 3.28
CA ALA A 80 5.47 4.79 2.56
C ALA A 80 4.94 6.05 3.24
N LYS A 81 3.67 6.05 3.67
CA LYS A 81 3.07 7.20 4.38
C LYS A 81 3.87 7.56 5.63
N ARG A 82 4.29 6.55 6.42
CA ARG A 82 5.15 6.76 7.60
C ARG A 82 6.51 7.31 7.22
N ALA A 83 7.14 6.77 6.17
CA ALA A 83 8.45 7.21 5.71
C ALA A 83 8.45 8.65 5.16
N MET A 84 7.36 9.09 4.54
CA MET A 84 7.20 10.46 4.01
C MET A 84 6.90 11.52 5.09
N GLN A 85 6.53 11.08 6.30
CA GLN A 85 6.21 11.96 7.44
C GLN A 85 7.37 12.07 8.44
N ALA A 86 8.42 11.26 8.27
CA ALA A 86 9.65 11.28 9.05
C ALA A 86 10.65 12.28 8.47
#